data_AF-A0A3D0SC73-F1
#
_entry.id   AF-A0A3D0SC73-F1
#
_cell.length_a   1.000
_cell.length_b   1.000
_cell.length_c   1.000
_cell.angle_alpha   90.00
_cell.angle_beta   90.00
_cell.angle_gamma   90.00
#
_symmetry.space_group_name_H-M   'P 1'
#
loop_
_entity.id
_entity.type
_entity.pdbx_description
1 polymer ?
#
loop_
_entity_poly.entity_id
_entity_poly.type
_entity_poly.pdbx_seq_one_letter_code
_entity_poly.pdbx_strand_id
1 'polypeptide(L)' 'YELLLTSCKSGEGIAELHERLRDKTSVFVGQSGVGKSSIINQVLPDADELVG' A
#
# COMPACT_ATOMS: atom_id res chain seq x y z
N TYR A 1 -8.66 12.93 10.77
CA TYR A 1 -7.94 11.82 10.11
C TYR A 1 -7.55 12.25 8.73
N GLU A 2 -6.45 11.72 8.24
CA GLU A 2 -5.98 11.98 6.88
C GLU A 2 -6.54 10.91 5.95
N LEU A 3 -6.96 11.33 4.75
CA LEU A 3 -7.49 10.45 3.72
C LEU A 3 -6.59 10.57 2.49
N LEU A 4 -6.18 9.43 1.96
CA LEU A 4 -5.44 9.34 0.72
C LEU A 4 -6.21 8.45 -0.25
N LEU A 5 -6.66 9.04 -1.36
CA LEU A 5 -7.27 8.29 -2.45
C LEU A 5 -6.16 7.66 -3.28
N THR A 6 -6.28 6.37 -3.59
CA THR A 6 -5.29 5.65 -4.39
C THR A 6 -5.98 4.73 -5.39
N SER A 7 -5.28 4.42 -6.48
CA SER A 7 -5.74 3.47 -7.48
C SER A 7 -4.58 2.67 -8.01
N CYS A 8 -4.57 1.37 -7.74
CA CYS A 8 -3.55 0.47 -8.30
C CYS A 8 -3.65 0.32 -9.82
N LYS A 9 -4.80 0.66 -10.43
CA LYS A 9 -4.99 0.55 -11.89
C LYS A 9 -4.42 1.74 -12.64
N SER A 10 -4.64 2.95 -12.13
CA SER A 10 -4.15 4.19 -12.75
C SER A 10 -2.81 4.66 -12.18
N GLY A 11 -2.37 4.13 -11.04
CA GLY A 11 -1.18 4.58 -10.31
C GLY A 11 -1.41 5.85 -9.46
N GLU A 12 -2.63 6.37 -9.44
CA GLU A 12 -2.98 7.57 -8.68
C GLU A 12 -2.72 7.36 -7.18
N GLY A 13 -2.07 8.34 -6.55
CA GLY A 13 -1.79 8.34 -5.10
C GLY A 13 -0.74 7.33 -4.63
N ILE A 14 -0.21 6.45 -5.50
CA ILE A 14 0.76 5.41 -5.11
C ILE A 14 2.11 6.00 -4.70
N ALA A 15 2.62 7.00 -5.42
CA ALA A 15 3.88 7.66 -5.06
C ALA A 15 3.78 8.43 -3.73
N GLU A 16 2.65 9.10 -3.48
CA GLU A 16 2.40 9.76 -2.19
C GLU A 16 2.30 8.74 -1.05
N LEU A 17 1.62 7.62 -1.31
CA LEU A 17 1.54 6.53 -0.35
C LEU A 17 2.94 5.97 -0.04
N HIS A 18 3.80 5.78 -1.04
CA HIS A 18 5.18 5.33 -0.85
C HIS A 18 5.97 6.23 0.10
N GLU A 19 6.00 7.54 -0.17
CA GLU A 19 6.72 8.50 0.66
C GLU A 19 6.19 8.55 2.09
N ARG A 20 4.89 8.33 2.29
CA ARG A 20 4.30 8.29 3.64
C ARG A 20 4.69 7.05 4.44
N LEU A 21 4.93 5.93 3.75
CA LEU A 21 5.33 4.65 4.35
C LEU A 21 6.84 4.55 4.57
N ARG A 22 7.63 5.32 3.80
CA ARG A 22 9.09 5.34 3.87
C ARG A 22 9.58 5.56 5.30
N ASP A 23 10.54 4.75 5.70
CA ASP A 23 11.18 4.75 7.03
C ASP A 23 10.20 4.55 8.21
N LYS A 24 9.03 3.94 7.97
CA LYS A 24 8.02 3.63 9.01
C LYS A 24 7.59 2.17 8.97
N THR A 25 7.35 1.60 10.15
CA THR A 25 6.62 0.33 10.28
C THR A 25 5.12 0.60 10.20
N SER A 26 4.48 0.12 9.14
CA SER A 26 3.05 0.34 8.87
C SER A 26 2.31 -0.99 8.75
N VAL A 27 1.04 -1.02 9.15
CA VAL A 27 0.17 -2.21 9.04
C VAL A 27 -1.03 -1.86 8.17
N PHE A 28 -1.26 -2.65 7.12
CA PHE A 28 -2.44 -2.54 6.28
C PHE A 28 -3.59 -3.41 6.84
N VAL A 29 -4.71 -2.79 7.17
CA VAL A 29 -5.89 -3.47 7.72
C VAL A 29 -7.10 -3.28 6.80
N GLY A 30 -7.84 -4.35 6.53
CA GLY A 30 -9.04 -4.33 5.70
C GLY A 30 -9.50 -5.74 5.30
N GLN A 31 -10.75 -5.88 4.86
CA GLN A 31 -11.34 -7.16 4.42
C GLN A 31 -10.54 -7.82 3.27
N SER A 32 -10.73 -9.12 3.04
CA SER A 32 -10.11 -9.78 1.89
C SER A 32 -10.61 -9.19 0.56
N GLY A 33 -9.74 -9.08 -0.44
CA GLY A 33 -10.10 -8.55 -1.77
C GLY A 33 -10.13 -7.02 -1.92
N VAL A 34 -9.91 -6.24 -0.87
CA VAL A 34 -9.89 -4.75 -0.95
C VAL A 34 -8.64 -4.16 -1.62
N GLY A 35 -7.67 -4.99 -2.02
CA GLY A 35 -6.46 -4.55 -2.72
C GLY A 35 -5.21 -4.34 -1.86
N LYS A 36 -5.16 -4.85 -0.62
CA LYS A 36 -3.98 -4.71 0.27
C LYS A 36 -2.68 -5.22 -0.38
N SER A 37 -2.65 -6.48 -0.82
CA SER A 37 -1.48 -7.05 -1.52
C SER A 37 -1.18 -6.35 -2.85
N SER A 38 -2.22 -5.88 -3.56
CA SER A 38 -2.02 -5.08 -4.78
C SER A 38 -1.32 -3.77 -4.51
N ILE A 39 -1.64 -3.10 -3.40
CA ILE A 39 -0.95 -1.90 -2.95
C ILE A 39 0.48 -2.24 -2.54
N ILE A 40 0.68 -3.24 -1.67
CA ILE A 40 2.01 -3.64 -1.17
C ILE A 40 2.96 -3.89 -2.33
N ASN A 41 2.56 -4.70 -3.32
CA ASN A 41 3.40 -5.03 -4.47
C ASN A 41 3.73 -3.81 -5.36
N GLN A 42 2.94 -2.73 -5.30
CA GLN A 42 3.20 -1.51 -6.06
C GLN A 42 4.06 -0.50 -5.31
N VAL A 43 3.86 -0.34 -4.00
CA VAL A 43 4.69 0.57 -3.19
C VAL A 43 6.00 -0.07 -2.76
N LEU A 44 6.04 -1.39 -2.55
CA LEU A 44 7.20 -2.12 -2.06
C LEU A 44 7.43 -3.36 -2.94
N PRO A 45 7.93 -3.18 -4.17
CA PRO A 45 8.10 -4.29 -5.12
C PRO A 45 9.06 -5.39 -4.62
N ASP A 46 9.95 -5.06 -3.68
CA ASP A 46 10.92 -5.98 -3.07
C ASP A 46 10.51 -6.46 -1.66
N ALA A 47 9.29 -6.13 -1.20
CA ALA A 47 8.82 -6.66 0.08
C ALA A 47 8.41 -8.13 -0.10
N ASP A 48 9.16 -9.04 0.53
CA ASP A 48 8.68 -10.41 0.75
C ASP A 48 7.39 -10.33 1.57
N GLU A 49 6.25 -10.59 0.92
CA GLU A 49 4.96 -10.73 1.62
C GLU A 49 5.04 -11.95 2.56
N LEU A 50 5.41 -11.71 3.83
CA LEU A 50 5.17 -12.66 4.92
C LEU A 50 3.67 -12.67 5.20
N VAL A 51 2.94 -13.48 4.43
CA VAL A 51 1.53 -13.75 4.69
C VAL A 51 1.45 -14.72 5.88
N GLY A 52 1.04 -14.19 7.04
CA GLY A 52 0.61 -14.94 8.21
C GLY A 52 -0.88 -14.77 8.46
#